data_AF-A0A2D4JE60-F1
#
_entry.id   AF-A0A2D4JE60-F1
#
_cell.length_a   1.000
_cell.length_b   1.000
_cell.length_c   1.000
_cell.angle_alpha   90.00
_cell.angle_beta   90.00
_cell.angle_gamma   90.00
#
_symmetry.space_group_name_H-M   'P 1'
#
loop_
_entity.id
_entity.type
_entity.pdbx_description
1 polymer ?
#
loop_
_entity_poly.entity_id
_entity_poly.type
_entity_poly.pdbx_seq_one_letter_code
_entity_poly.pdbx_strand_id
1 'polypeptide(L)'
;EQTDMSADRRPGWRPWRSQPKEKEEDRGPRTGPGAQLGEPGKYAYAALCAVSLATLFPDQEESAYRTGVVENLVRWLELLDTVMPSMLAFAGGLGAEGTETFARILLSEPLLTDQPSAIMLDLVSFSLKDGSYDARMRVLASHMAGLLMIPLAELEDVEDYLVECL
;
A
#
# COMPACT_ATOMS: atom_id res chain seq x y z
N GLU A 1 -40.55 -46.06 1.89
CA GLU A 1 -39.94 -45.46 3.10
C GLU A 1 -38.53 -44.99 2.71
N GLN A 2 -38.32 -43.69 2.47
CA GLN A 2 -37.84 -42.69 3.45
C GLN A 2 -36.50 -43.15 4.06
N THR A 3 -35.36 -42.49 3.81
CA THR A 3 -35.14 -41.06 4.05
C THR A 3 -34.07 -40.43 3.15
N ASP A 4 -34.38 -39.19 2.77
CA ASP A 4 -33.52 -38.10 2.33
C ASP A 4 -32.36 -37.84 3.32
N MET A 5 -31.14 -37.66 2.80
CA MET A 5 -30.13 -36.81 3.42
C MET A 5 -29.29 -36.14 2.34
N SER A 6 -29.81 -35.01 1.88
CA SER A 6 -29.07 -33.88 1.34
C SER A 6 -27.77 -33.63 2.12
N ALA A 7 -26.63 -33.67 1.42
CA ALA A 7 -25.35 -33.21 1.94
C ALA A 7 -24.74 -32.23 0.94
N ASP A 8 -25.14 -30.97 1.13
CA ASP A 8 -24.55 -29.77 0.56
C ASP A 8 -23.03 -29.74 0.86
N ARG A 9 -22.22 -30.06 -0.16
CA ARG A 9 -20.77 -29.94 -0.09
C ARG A 9 -20.37 -28.61 -0.71
N ARG A 10 -20.17 -27.64 0.19
CA ARG A 10 -19.56 -26.32 0.05
C ARG A 10 -18.57 -26.22 -1.12
N PRO A 11 -18.56 -25.11 -1.89
CA PRO A 11 -17.60 -24.92 -2.97
C PRO A 11 -16.19 -24.94 -2.40
N GLY A 12 -15.37 -25.83 -2.97
CA GLY A 12 -14.00 -26.06 -2.55
C GLY A 12 -13.18 -24.77 -2.59
N TRP A 13 -12.63 -24.42 -1.43
CA TRP A 13 -11.51 -23.51 -1.27
C TRP A 13 -10.42 -23.86 -2.30
N ARG A 14 -10.03 -22.90 -3.13
CA ARG A 14 -8.81 -23.01 -3.95
C ARG A 14 -7.68 -22.31 -3.19
N PRO A 15 -6.61 -23.02 -2.81
CA PRO A 15 -5.39 -22.34 -2.38
C PRO A 15 -4.90 -21.46 -3.52
N TRP A 16 -4.38 -20.29 -3.20
CA TRP A 16 -3.69 -19.38 -4.11
C TRP A 16 -2.61 -20.17 -4.86
N ARG A 17 -2.98 -20.66 -6.04
CA ARG A 17 -2.08 -21.35 -6.95
C ARG A 17 -1.17 -20.24 -7.47
N SER A 18 0.12 -20.33 -7.21
CA SER A 18 1.14 -19.46 -7.77
C SER A 18 0.83 -19.28 -9.26
N GLN A 19 0.36 -18.10 -9.64
CA GLN A 19 0.23 -17.79 -11.05
C GLN A 19 1.63 -17.89 -11.66
N PRO A 20 1.77 -18.45 -12.87
CA PRO A 20 3.04 -18.36 -13.58
C PRO A 20 3.41 -16.88 -13.68
N LYS A 21 4.67 -16.54 -13.40
CA LYS A 21 5.21 -15.18 -13.59
C LYS A 21 4.79 -14.70 -14.99
N GLU A 22 3.75 -13.89 -15.05
CA GLU A 22 3.43 -13.12 -16.23
C GLU A 22 4.67 -12.27 -16.49
N LYS A 23 5.15 -12.33 -17.74
CA LYS A 23 6.30 -11.56 -18.19
C LYS A 23 6.09 -10.13 -17.72
N GLU A 24 7.10 -9.56 -17.06
CA GLU A 24 7.17 -8.11 -16.85
C GLU A 24 7.00 -7.45 -18.22
N GLU A 25 5.77 -7.06 -18.53
CA GLU A 25 5.52 -6.07 -19.55
C GLU A 25 6.28 -4.83 -19.11
N ASP A 26 7.05 -4.31 -20.05
CA ASP A 26 7.76 -3.04 -19.98
C ASP A 26 6.74 -1.94 -19.61
N ARG A 27 6.53 -1.76 -18.30
CA ARG A 27 5.76 -0.65 -17.76
C ARG A 27 6.72 0.53 -17.84
N GLY A 28 6.53 1.37 -18.86
CA GLY A 28 7.24 2.65 -19.00
C GLY A 28 7.27 3.44 -17.68
N PRO A 29 8.12 4.47 -17.59
CA PRO A 29 8.41 5.17 -16.32
C PRO A 29 7.12 5.48 -15.57
N ARG A 30 7.02 5.03 -14.32
CA ARG A 30 5.81 5.22 -13.52
C ARG A 30 5.79 6.67 -13.05
N THR A 31 5.03 7.52 -13.73
CA THR A 31 5.02 8.97 -13.49
C THR A 31 4.12 9.41 -12.34
N GLY A 32 3.97 8.59 -11.29
CA GLY A 32 3.20 8.95 -10.10
C GLY A 32 3.89 10.03 -9.26
N PRO A 33 3.17 10.81 -8.44
CA PRO A 33 3.80 11.81 -7.57
C PRO A 33 4.91 11.24 -6.66
N GLY A 34 4.77 9.99 -6.20
CA GLY A 34 5.74 9.28 -5.38
C GLY A 34 7.06 8.98 -6.10
N ALA A 35 7.05 8.86 -7.44
CA ALA A 35 8.26 8.70 -8.22
C ALA A 35 9.12 9.99 -8.28
N GLN A 36 8.51 11.15 -8.02
CA GLN A 36 9.18 12.46 -8.01
C GLN A 36 9.89 12.78 -6.69
N LEU A 37 9.65 11.97 -5.65
CA LEU A 37 10.35 12.09 -4.36
C LEU A 37 11.84 11.75 -4.52
N GLY A 38 12.69 12.35 -3.69
CA GLY A 38 14.08 11.92 -3.55
C GLY A 38 14.18 10.52 -2.92
N GLU A 39 15.34 9.87 -3.05
CA GLU A 39 15.59 8.55 -2.46
C GLU A 39 15.25 8.45 -0.96
N PRO A 40 15.58 9.45 -0.11
CA PRO A 40 15.17 9.44 1.30
C PRO A 40 13.65 9.48 1.48
N GLY A 41 12.96 10.32 0.71
CA GLY A 41 11.50 10.43 0.70
C GLY A 41 10.82 9.14 0.26
N LYS A 42 11.27 8.52 -0.84
CA LYS A 42 10.76 7.22 -1.31
C LYS A 42 10.93 6.14 -0.25
N TYR A 43 12.13 6.03 0.34
CA TYR A 43 12.40 5.06 1.39
C TYR A 43 11.49 5.30 2.61
N ALA A 44 11.39 6.56 3.07
CA ALA A 44 10.55 6.92 4.20
C ALA A 44 9.07 6.66 3.93
N TYR A 45 8.59 6.93 2.72
CA TYR A 45 7.21 6.64 2.33
C TYR A 45 6.90 5.14 2.34
N ALA A 46 7.77 4.31 1.74
CA ALA A 46 7.62 2.86 1.78
C ALA A 46 7.70 2.31 3.22
N ALA A 47 8.66 2.80 4.01
CA ALA A 47 8.83 2.39 5.39
C ALA A 47 7.64 2.77 6.27
N LEU A 48 7.11 3.99 6.11
CA LEU A 48 5.94 4.47 6.83
C LEU A 48 4.71 3.60 6.52
N CYS A 49 4.46 3.31 5.24
CA CYS A 49 3.39 2.39 4.85
C CYS A 49 3.59 0.99 5.46
N ALA A 50 4.82 0.46 5.44
CA ALA A 50 5.10 -0.87 5.96
C ALA A 50 4.88 -0.99 7.47
N VAL A 51 5.35 -0.02 8.27
CA VAL A 51 5.12 -0.02 9.73
C VAL A 51 3.64 0.25 10.07
N SER A 52 2.96 1.10 9.29
CA SER A 52 1.53 1.36 9.45
C SER A 52 0.69 0.12 9.14
N LEU A 53 1.01 -0.61 8.07
CA LEU A 53 0.36 -1.88 7.74
C LEU A 53 0.50 -2.91 8.88
N ALA A 54 1.70 -3.03 9.47
CA ALA A 54 1.91 -3.94 10.60
C ALA A 54 1.13 -3.53 11.85
N THR A 55 0.96 -2.22 12.06
CA THR A 55 0.20 -1.67 13.19
C THR A 55 -1.31 -1.85 13.01
N LEU A 56 -1.82 -1.59 11.80
CA LEU A 56 -3.25 -1.62 11.48
C LEU A 56 -3.78 -3.05 11.32
N PHE A 57 -2.95 -3.96 10.84
CA PHE A 57 -3.31 -5.34 10.55
C PHE A 57 -2.34 -6.30 11.23
N PRO A 58 -2.31 -6.39 12.58
CA PRO A 58 -1.29 -7.14 13.31
C PRO A 58 -1.40 -8.66 13.16
N ASP A 59 -2.58 -9.16 12.80
CA ASP A 59 -2.88 -10.59 12.73
C ASP A 59 -2.00 -11.33 11.71
N GLN A 60 -1.67 -12.58 12.02
CA GLN A 60 -0.77 -13.39 11.17
C GLN A 60 -1.44 -13.74 9.83
N GLU A 61 -2.77 -13.86 9.82
CA GLU A 61 -3.57 -14.08 8.61
C GLU A 61 -3.40 -12.94 7.59
N GLU A 62 -3.17 -11.72 8.06
CA GLU A 62 -2.97 -10.54 7.20
C GLU A 62 -1.53 -10.42 6.68
N SER A 63 -0.61 -11.30 7.10
CA SER A 63 0.81 -11.19 6.73
C SER A 63 1.03 -11.21 5.22
N ALA A 64 0.32 -12.07 4.48
CA ALA A 64 0.45 -12.14 3.03
C ALA A 64 -0.05 -10.86 2.33
N TYR A 65 -1.09 -10.24 2.88
CA TYR A 65 -1.59 -8.96 2.41
C TYR A 65 -0.55 -7.85 2.66
N ARG A 66 -0.05 -7.71 3.89
CA ARG A 66 0.96 -6.70 4.25
C ARG A 66 2.20 -6.80 3.36
N THR A 67 2.76 -8.00 3.21
CA THR A 67 3.95 -8.21 2.38
C THR A 67 3.68 -7.91 0.91
N GLY A 68 2.52 -8.34 0.39
CA GLY A 68 2.14 -8.07 -1.01
C GLY A 68 2.03 -6.57 -1.31
N VAL A 69 1.38 -5.81 -0.43
CA VAL A 69 1.29 -4.34 -0.57
C VAL A 69 2.68 -3.70 -0.57
N VAL A 70 3.53 -4.07 0.39
CA VAL A 70 4.87 -3.48 0.53
C VAL A 70 5.77 -3.82 -0.65
N GLU A 71 5.77 -5.06 -1.13
CA GLU A 71 6.56 -5.43 -2.31
C GLU A 71 6.14 -4.64 -3.55
N ASN A 72 4.83 -4.50 -3.75
CA ASN A 72 4.30 -3.75 -4.89
C ASN A 72 4.60 -2.26 -4.76
N LEU A 73 4.56 -1.70 -3.55
CA LEU A 73 4.89 -0.31 -3.29
C LEU A 73 6.39 -0.01 -3.54
N VAL A 74 7.29 -0.89 -3.11
CA VAL A 74 8.74 -0.76 -3.41
C VAL A 74 8.98 -0.70 -4.92
N ARG A 75 8.31 -1.58 -5.69
CA ARG A 75 8.37 -1.54 -7.15
C ARG A 75 7.70 -0.30 -7.73
N TRP A 76 6.61 0.18 -7.13
CA TRP A 76 5.87 1.38 -7.57
C TRP A 76 6.75 2.63 -7.48
N LEU A 77 7.49 2.76 -6.37
CA LEU A 77 8.40 3.88 -6.11
C LEU A 77 9.77 3.75 -6.79
N GLU A 78 10.00 2.67 -7.52
CA GLU A 78 11.27 2.37 -8.19
C GLU A 78 12.47 2.36 -7.22
N LEU A 79 12.24 1.89 -5.99
CA LEU A 79 13.29 1.71 -4.99
C LEU A 79 14.20 0.52 -5.34
N LEU A 80 15.47 0.60 -4.93
CA LEU A 80 16.43 -0.49 -5.13
C LEU A 80 16.00 -1.76 -4.39
N ASP A 81 16.14 -2.93 -5.03
CA ASP A 81 15.78 -4.23 -4.42
C ASP A 81 16.49 -4.51 -3.08
N THR A 82 17.62 -3.86 -2.82
CA THR A 82 18.37 -3.96 -1.56
C THR A 82 17.59 -3.44 -0.35
N VAL A 83 16.56 -2.60 -0.55
CA VAL A 83 15.71 -2.10 0.54
C VAL A 83 14.63 -3.11 0.94
N MET A 84 14.31 -4.07 0.08
CA MET A 84 13.20 -5.02 0.28
C MET A 84 13.26 -5.77 1.62
N PRO A 85 14.41 -6.31 2.07
CA PRO A 85 14.48 -7.00 3.36
C PRO A 85 14.08 -6.10 4.54
N SER A 86 14.47 -4.81 4.51
CA SER A 86 14.08 -3.84 5.53
C SER A 86 12.57 -3.57 5.49
N MET A 87 12.00 -3.41 4.29
CA MET A 87 10.57 -3.14 4.14
C MET A 87 9.71 -4.32 4.60
N LEU A 88 10.12 -5.55 4.30
CA LEU A 88 9.45 -6.75 4.79
C LEU A 88 9.60 -6.93 6.31
N ALA A 89 10.75 -6.57 6.87
CA ALA A 89 10.94 -6.54 8.33
C ALA A 89 9.97 -5.54 8.99
N PHE A 90 9.79 -4.36 8.39
CA PHE A 90 8.83 -3.35 8.87
C PHE A 90 7.38 -3.83 8.76
N ALA A 91 7.01 -4.46 7.65
CA ALA A 91 5.70 -5.10 7.46
C ALA A 91 5.46 -6.26 8.46
N GLY A 92 6.53 -6.85 8.99
CA GLY A 92 6.52 -7.85 10.05
C GLY A 92 6.43 -7.25 11.47
N GLY A 93 6.38 -5.93 11.62
CA GLY A 93 6.24 -5.23 12.90
C GLY A 93 7.54 -4.71 13.51
N LEU A 94 8.68 -4.87 12.84
CA LEU A 94 9.92 -4.22 13.29
C LEU A 94 9.90 -2.71 12.95
N GLY A 95 10.63 -1.90 13.71
CA GLY A 95 10.83 -0.49 13.35
C GLY A 95 9.64 0.44 13.60
N ALA A 96 8.61 0.02 14.34
CA ALA A 96 7.47 0.87 14.70
C ALA A 96 7.89 2.18 15.41
N GLU A 97 8.98 2.16 16.17
CA GLU A 97 9.57 3.36 16.80
C GLU A 97 10.06 4.41 15.77
N GLY A 98 10.31 3.99 14.52
CA GLY A 98 10.74 4.84 13.42
C GLY A 98 9.63 5.65 12.77
N THR A 99 8.35 5.42 13.11
CA THR A 99 7.18 6.04 12.44
C THR A 99 7.30 7.56 12.35
N GLU A 100 7.59 8.24 13.46
CA GLU A 100 7.76 9.70 13.50
C GLU A 100 8.95 10.16 12.64
N THR A 101 10.04 9.39 12.64
CA THR A 101 11.23 9.71 11.83
C THR A 101 10.91 9.62 10.34
N PHE A 102 10.21 8.56 9.91
CA PHE A 102 9.82 8.40 8.52
C PHE A 102 8.83 9.49 8.08
N ALA A 103 7.84 9.82 8.91
CA ALA A 103 6.91 10.91 8.64
C ALA A 103 7.66 12.25 8.46
N ARG A 104 8.62 12.56 9.34
CA ARG A 104 9.43 13.79 9.23
C ARG A 104 10.32 13.84 7.99
N ILE A 105 10.93 12.71 7.61
CA ILE A 105 11.72 12.64 6.37
C ILE A 105 10.80 12.90 5.17
N LEU A 106 9.64 12.23 5.13
CA LEU A 106 8.70 12.39 4.03
C LEU A 106 8.17 13.83 3.95
N LEU A 107 7.75 14.42 5.06
CA LEU A 107 7.29 15.82 5.13
C LEU A 107 8.37 16.85 4.78
N SER A 108 9.65 16.46 4.82
CA SER A 108 10.75 17.33 4.40
C SER A 108 11.00 17.35 2.89
N GLU A 109 10.30 16.49 2.13
CA GLU A 109 10.42 16.45 0.68
C GLU A 109 9.83 17.71 0.04
N PRO A 110 10.53 18.37 -0.90
CA PRO A 110 10.06 19.60 -1.55
C PRO A 110 8.67 19.45 -2.18
N LEU A 111 8.38 18.30 -2.77
CA LEU A 111 7.08 18.00 -3.37
C LEU A 111 5.93 18.22 -2.39
N LEU A 112 6.10 17.83 -1.12
CA LEU A 112 5.04 17.90 -0.11
C LEU A 112 4.95 19.25 0.58
N THR A 113 5.99 20.08 0.44
CA THR A 113 5.91 21.48 0.84
C THR A 113 4.94 22.24 -0.06
N ASP A 114 4.97 21.95 -1.36
CA ASP A 114 4.12 22.64 -2.34
C ASP A 114 2.74 21.95 -2.50
N GLN A 115 2.71 20.61 -2.42
CA GLN A 115 1.52 19.79 -2.68
C GLN A 115 1.39 18.65 -1.65
N PRO A 116 0.90 18.93 -0.42
CA PRO A 116 0.76 17.92 0.63
C PRO A 116 -0.07 16.69 0.22
N SER A 117 -1.16 16.89 -0.53
CA SER A 117 -2.03 15.82 -1.05
C SER A 117 -1.37 14.91 -2.09
N ALA A 118 -0.17 15.24 -2.59
CA ALA A 118 0.53 14.43 -3.58
C ALA A 118 0.78 12.99 -3.10
N ILE A 119 1.02 12.78 -1.80
CA ILE A 119 1.14 11.42 -1.25
C ILE A 119 -0.19 10.67 -1.23
N MET A 120 -1.29 11.36 -0.95
CA MET A 120 -2.61 10.72 -1.00
C MET A 120 -2.94 10.32 -2.44
N LEU A 121 -2.70 11.22 -3.40
CA LEU A 121 -2.87 10.93 -4.82
C LEU A 121 -2.03 9.74 -5.26
N ASP A 122 -0.75 9.68 -4.86
CA ASP A 122 0.12 8.56 -5.21
C ASP A 122 -0.34 7.25 -4.57
N LEU A 123 -0.68 7.26 -3.28
CA LEU A 123 -1.12 6.06 -2.55
C LEU A 123 -2.41 5.46 -3.12
N VAL A 124 -3.39 6.31 -3.40
CA VAL A 124 -4.66 5.87 -3.98
C VAL A 124 -4.45 5.40 -5.42
N SER A 125 -3.66 6.12 -6.23
CA SER A 125 -3.30 5.69 -7.58
C SER A 125 -2.58 4.33 -7.60
N PHE A 126 -1.63 4.13 -6.69
CA PHE A 126 -0.94 2.86 -6.49
C PHE A 126 -1.94 1.72 -6.23
N SER A 127 -2.91 1.95 -5.35
CA SER A 127 -3.91 0.93 -4.98
C SER A 127 -4.89 0.60 -6.12
N LEU A 128 -5.17 1.56 -7.00
CA LEU A 128 -6.05 1.39 -8.16
C LEU A 128 -5.37 0.65 -9.31
N LYS A 129 -4.04 0.69 -9.40
CA LYS A 129 -3.26 0.06 -10.47
C LYS A 129 -3.57 -1.43 -10.65
N ASP A 130 -3.78 -2.14 -9.56
CA ASP A 130 -4.11 -3.57 -9.56
C ASP A 130 -5.61 -3.80 -9.20
N GLY A 131 -6.43 -2.74 -9.24
CA GLY A 131 -7.89 -2.79 -9.07
C GLY A 131 -8.37 -2.96 -7.63
N SER A 132 -7.59 -2.58 -6.62
CA SER A 132 -7.86 -2.92 -5.22
C SER A 132 -7.76 -1.73 -4.26
N TYR A 133 -8.42 -0.61 -4.57
CA TYR A 133 -8.72 0.37 -3.52
C TYR A 133 -9.87 -0.13 -2.64
N ASP A 134 -9.55 -1.12 -1.81
CA ASP A 134 -10.47 -1.75 -0.88
C ASP A 134 -10.49 -1.05 0.49
N ALA A 135 -11.33 -1.53 1.41
CA ALA A 135 -11.43 -0.97 2.74
C ALA A 135 -10.10 -0.95 3.52
N ARG A 136 -9.19 -1.90 3.27
CA ARG A 136 -7.89 -1.95 3.97
C ARG A 136 -6.95 -0.88 3.43
N MET A 137 -6.92 -0.69 2.11
CA MET A 137 -6.16 0.41 1.50
C MET A 137 -6.71 1.77 1.92
N ARG A 138 -8.04 1.92 2.03
CA ARG A 138 -8.66 3.15 2.58
C ARG A 138 -8.26 3.41 4.02
N VAL A 139 -8.23 2.37 4.87
CA VAL A 139 -7.78 2.49 6.27
C VAL A 139 -6.30 2.89 6.35
N LEU A 140 -5.43 2.30 5.51
CA LEU A 140 -4.03 2.72 5.39
C LEU A 140 -3.92 4.19 4.96
N ALA A 141 -4.65 4.61 3.93
CA ALA A 141 -4.63 5.99 3.43
C ALA A 141 -5.08 6.99 4.51
N SER A 142 -6.18 6.70 5.23
CA SER A 142 -6.64 7.53 6.36
C SER A 142 -5.58 7.64 7.46
N HIS A 143 -4.92 6.53 7.79
CA HIS A 143 -3.89 6.50 8.81
C HIS A 143 -2.65 7.31 8.38
N MET A 144 -2.23 7.16 7.13
CA MET A 144 -1.15 7.94 6.52
C MET A 144 -1.47 9.44 6.52
N ALA A 145 -2.70 9.83 6.15
CA ALA A 145 -3.15 11.21 6.21
C ALA A 145 -3.01 11.79 7.63
N GLY A 146 -3.42 11.03 8.65
CA GLY A 146 -3.25 11.40 10.05
C GLY A 146 -1.79 11.59 10.46
N LEU A 147 -0.90 10.67 10.08
CA LEU A 147 0.54 10.77 10.39
C LEU A 147 1.22 11.96 9.70
N LEU A 148 0.74 12.35 8.52
CA LEU A 148 1.27 13.45 7.73
C LEU A 148 0.53 14.77 7.98
N MET A 149 -0.39 14.80 8.93
CA MET A 149 -1.23 15.97 9.25
C MET A 149 -2.03 16.51 8.04
N ILE A 150 -2.37 15.62 7.10
CA ILE A 150 -3.19 15.92 5.93
C ILE A 150 -4.67 15.76 6.34
N PRO A 151 -5.53 16.76 6.12
CA PRO A 151 -6.96 16.64 6.40
C PRO A 151 -7.59 15.48 5.63
N LEU A 152 -8.50 14.73 6.25
CA LEU A 152 -9.21 13.65 5.55
C LEU A 152 -10.00 14.14 4.32
N ALA A 153 -10.45 15.40 4.33
CA ALA A 153 -11.11 16.03 3.18
C ALA A 153 -10.19 16.06 1.94
N GLU A 154 -8.88 16.24 2.10
CA GLU A 154 -7.95 16.19 0.96
C GLU A 154 -7.78 14.77 0.39
N LEU A 155 -7.90 13.75 1.25
CA LEU A 155 -7.94 12.36 0.78
C LEU A 155 -9.26 12.08 0.04
N GLU A 156 -10.39 12.59 0.54
CA GLU A 156 -11.69 12.48 -0.12
C GLU A 156 -11.69 13.20 -1.49
N ASP A 157 -11.13 14.42 -1.58
CA ASP A 157 -10.99 15.15 -2.84
C ASP A 157 -10.15 14.38 -3.87
N VAL A 158 -9.08 13.70 -3.43
CA VAL A 158 -8.26 12.81 -4.28
C VAL A 158 -9.05 11.60 -4.76
N GLU A 159 -9.84 11.00 -3.89
CA GLU A 159 -10.69 9.85 -4.22
C GLU A 159 -11.74 10.24 -5.27
N ASP A 160 -12.43 11.36 -5.05
CA ASP A 160 -13.42 11.89 -5.98
C ASP A 160 -12.77 12.24 -7.33
N TYR A 161 -11.62 12.92 -7.32
CA TYR A 161 -10.86 13.23 -8.53
C TYR A 161 -10.48 11.98 -9.34
N LEU A 162 -9.98 10.93 -8.67
CA LEU A 162 -9.60 9.69 -9.34
C LEU A 162 -10.82 8.93 -9.87
N VAL A 163 -11.95 8.96 -9.17
CA VAL A 163 -13.22 8.39 -9.66
C VAL A 163 -13.69 9.10 -10.93
N GLU A 164 -13.55 10.43 -11.01
CA GLU A 164 -13.87 11.20 -12.22
C GLU A 164 -12.94 10.88 -13.41
N CYS A 165 -11.73 10.38 -13.15
CA CYS A 165 -10.76 10.01 -14.18
C CYS A 165 -10.95 8.59 -14.74
N LEU A 166 -11.82 7.76 -14.17
CA LEU A 166 -12.10 6.37 -14.59
C LEU A 166 -13.20 6.28 -15.66
#